data_AF-A0A2V2U3V1-F1
#
_entry.id   AF-A0A2V2U3V1-F1
#
_cell.length_a   1.000
_cell.length_b   1.000
_cell.length_c   1.000
_cell.angle_alpha   90.00
_cell.angle_beta   90.00
_cell.angle_gamma   90.00
#
_symmetry.space_group_name_H-M   'P 1'
#
loop_
_entity.id
_entity.type
_entity.pdbx_description
1 polymer ?
#
loop_
_entity_poly.entity_id
_entity_poly.type
_entity_poly.pdbx_seq_one_letter_code
_entity_poly.pdbx_strand_id
1 'polypeptide(L)' 'MVSSATDAYQPAELKYGLTQKCIEVLQKHNVPYYVFTKSTLIERDLKLHQKYKDDCIFTLITKLF' A
#
# COMPACT_ATOMS: atom_id res chain seq x y z
N MET A 1 -8.91 0.71 -5.63
CA MET A 1 -7.52 1.07 -5.96
C MET A 1 -7.06 2.17 -5.03
N VAL A 2 -5.92 2.01 -4.35
CA VAL A 2 -5.26 3.13 -3.67
C VAL A 2 -4.31 3.80 -4.66
N SER A 3 -4.42 5.13 -4.80
CA SER A 3 -3.56 5.93 -5.68
C SER A 3 -3.60 5.45 -7.15
N SER A 4 -4.71 5.71 -7.84
CA SER A 4 -4.89 5.27 -9.24
C SER A 4 -4.10 6.08 -10.27
N ALA A 5 -3.86 7.37 -10.00
CA ALA A 5 -3.16 8.28 -10.91
C ALA A 5 -1.65 8.37 -10.65
N THR A 6 -1.20 7.98 -9.46
CA THR A 6 0.18 8.15 -8.97
C THR A 6 0.64 6.91 -8.22
N ASP A 7 1.94 6.75 -7.96
CA ASP A 7 2.41 5.69 -7.04
C ASP A 7 2.06 6.05 -5.59
N ALA A 8 1.47 5.12 -4.84
CA ALA A 8 1.10 5.34 -3.43
C ALA A 8 2.33 5.50 -2.51
N TYR A 9 3.46 4.92 -2.90
CA TYR A 9 4.68 4.86 -2.11
C TYR A 9 5.79 5.75 -2.71
N GLN A 10 5.41 6.98 -3.09
CA GLN A 10 6.36 8.03 -3.47
C GLN A 10 7.31 8.40 -2.31
N PRO A 11 8.47 9.03 -2.56
CA PRO A 11 9.39 9.44 -1.50
C PRO A 11 8.76 10.29 -0.39
N ALA A 12 7.74 11.09 -0.72
CA ALA A 12 6.98 11.87 0.25
C ALA A 12 6.26 11.02 1.32
N GLU A 13 5.94 9.75 1.00
CA GLU A 13 5.30 8.80 1.91
C GLU A 13 6.17 8.47 3.14
N LEU A 14 7.50 8.62 3.04
CA LEU A 14 8.40 8.52 4.20
C LEU A 14 8.12 9.61 5.25
N LYS A 15 7.74 10.81 4.79
CA LYS A 15 7.47 11.95 5.65
C LYS A 15 6.03 11.96 6.16
N TYR A 16 5.07 11.71 5.28
CA TYR A 16 3.67 11.96 5.59
C TYR A 16 2.88 10.71 6.02
N GLY A 17 3.32 9.51 5.61
CA GLY A 17 2.67 8.26 5.97
C GLY A 17 1.20 8.20 5.55
N LEU A 18 0.84 8.83 4.43
CA LEU A 18 -0.56 9.01 4.04
C LEU A 18 -1.16 7.69 3.56
N THR A 19 -0.41 6.93 2.77
CA THR A 19 -0.85 5.64 2.26
C THR A 19 -1.14 4.67 3.40
N GLN A 20 -0.25 4.60 4.40
CA GLN A 20 -0.47 3.78 5.60
C GLN A 20 -1.76 4.18 6.32
N LYS A 21 -1.97 5.47 6.59
CA LYS A 21 -3.18 5.99 7.26
C LYS A 21 -4.45 5.68 6.47
N CYS A 22 -4.43 5.85 5.14
CA CYS A 22 -5.55 5.48 4.28
C CYS A 22 -5.86 3.98 4.37
N ILE A 23 -4.84 3.12 4.36
CA ILE A 23 -5.01 1.68 4.51
C ILE A 23 -5.66 1.34 5.86
N GLU A 24 -5.20 1.92 6.96
CA GLU A 24 -5.78 1.67 8.29
C GLU A 24 -7.27 2.03 8.34
N VAL A 25 -7.66 3.14 7.71
CA VAL A 25 -9.07 3.53 7.59
C VAL A 25 -9.86 2.51 6.75
N LEU A 26 -9.32 2.07 5.62
CA LEU A 26 -9.98 1.06 4.77
C LEU A 26 -10.19 -0.24 5.54
N GLN A 27 -9.17 -0.74 6.25
CA GLN A 27 -9.26 -1.95 7.06
C GLN A 27 -10.24 -1.81 8.22
N LYS A 28 -10.26 -0.65 8.89
CA LYS A 28 -11.23 -0.36 9.96
C LYS A 28 -12.68 -0.48 9.49
N HIS A 29 -12.93 -0.16 8.22
CA HIS A 29 -14.26 -0.22 7.61
C HIS A 29 -14.48 -1.47 6.75
N ASN A 30 -13.60 -2.46 6.84
CA ASN A 30 -13.64 -3.70 6.07
C ASN A 30 -13.75 -3.46 4.55
N VAL A 31 -13.10 -2.42 4.03
CA VAL A 31 -13.12 -2.07 2.61
C VAL A 31 -11.96 -2.79 1.91
N PRO A 32 -12.24 -3.66 0.93
CA PRO A 32 -11.18 -4.30 0.17
C PRO A 32 -10.44 -3.28 -0.68
N TYR A 33 -9.14 -3.47 -0.82
CA TYR A 33 -8.30 -2.55 -1.58
C TYR A 33 -7.22 -3.28 -2.33
N TYR A 34 -6.65 -2.57 -3.30
CA TYR A 34 -5.43 -3.02 -3.94
C TYR A 34 -4.46 -1.85 -4.11
N VAL A 35 -3.17 -2.17 -3.97
CA VAL A 35 -2.07 -1.21 -4.11
C VAL A 35 -1.08 -1.73 -5.14
N PHE A 36 -0.68 -0.84 -6.05
CA PHE A 36 0.31 -1.15 -7.07
C PHE A 36 1.46 -0.16 -6.93
N THR A 37 2.68 -0.67 -6.79
CA THR A 37 3.84 0.18 -6.56
C THR A 37 5.11 -0.40 -7.17
N LYS A 38 6.04 0.48 -7.54
CA LYS A 38 7.42 0.12 -7.91
C LYS A 38 8.41 0.36 -6.77
N SER A 39 7.94 0.90 -5.65
CA SER A 39 8.75 1.34 -4.53
C SER A 39 8.85 0.26 -3.46
N THR A 40 10.05 -0.02 -2.97
CA THR A 40 10.27 -0.93 -1.83
C THR A 40 9.76 -0.37 -0.51
N LEU A 41 9.31 0.90 -0.47
CA LEU A 41 8.72 1.50 0.74
C LEU A 41 7.48 0.76 1.24
N ILE A 42 6.80 -0.02 0.39
CA ILE A 42 5.70 -0.90 0.78
C ILE A 42 6.09 -1.94 1.83
N GLU A 43 7.40 -2.28 1.95
CA GLU A 43 7.90 -3.23 2.93
C GLU A 43 7.57 -2.83 4.38
N ARG A 44 7.48 -1.52 4.67
CA ARG A 44 7.08 -0.97 5.97
C ARG A 44 5.68 -1.42 6.39
N ASP A 45 4.79 -1.61 5.42
CA ASP A 45 3.36 -1.81 5.63
C ASP A 45 2.94 -3.28 5.39
N LEU A 46 3.89 -4.19 5.15
CA LEU A 46 3.64 -5.62 4.92
C LEU A 46 2.87 -6.30 6.04
N LYS A 47 3.15 -5.97 7.31
CA LYS A 47 2.41 -6.52 8.46
C LYS A 47 0.93 -6.11 8.44
N LEU A 48 0.65 -4.90 7.95
CA LEU A 48 -0.69 -4.33 7.78
C LEU A 48 -1.44 -5.10 6.69
N HIS A 49 -0.77 -5.38 5.57
CA HIS A 49 -1.33 -6.19 4.48
C HIS A 49 -1.53 -7.66 4.87
N GLN A 50 -0.61 -8.27 5.61
CA GLN A 50 -0.68 -9.68 6.01
C GLN A 50 -1.92 -9.98 6.87
N LYS A 51 -2.29 -9.06 7.76
CA LYS A 51 -3.51 -9.18 8.60
C LYS A 51 -4.80 -9.06 7.79
N TYR A 52 -4.72 -8.56 6.57
CA TYR A 52 -5.85 -8.23 5.71
C TYR A 52 -5.76 -8.95 4.36
N LYS A 53 -5.03 -10.07 4.31
CA LYS A 53 -4.63 -10.78 3.09
C LYS A 53 -5.79 -11.23 2.20
N ASP A 54 -6.95 -11.50 2.78
CA ASP A 54 -8.10 -12.03 2.05
C ASP A 54 -8.89 -10.89 1.34
N ASP A 55 -8.69 -9.65 1.78
CA ASP A 55 -9.36 -8.44 1.27
C ASP A 55 -8.37 -7.41 0.67
N CYS A 56 -7.08 -7.76 0.59
CA CYS A 56 -6.03 -6.89 0.05
C CYS A 56 -5.20 -7.61 -1.01
N ILE A 57 -5.03 -6.93 -2.15
CA ILE A 57 -4.04 -7.32 -3.17
C ILE A 57 -2.98 -6.24 -3.25
N PHE A 58 -1.71 -6.57 -3.04
CA PHE A 58 -0.63 -5.65 -3.36
C PHE A 58 0.33 -6.27 -4.35
N THR A 59 0.87 -5.44 -5.23
CA THR A 59 1.86 -5.85 -6.22
C THR A 59 3.03 -4.89 -6.18
N LEU A 60 4.20 -5.45 -5.87
CA LEU A 60 5.48 -4.78 -6.01
C LEU A 60 6.04 -5.12 -7.39
N ILE A 61 6.21 -4.11 -8.25
CA ILE A 61 6.96 -4.23 -9.49
C ILE A 61 8.37 -3.76 -9.24
N THR A 62 9.22 -4.67 -8.79
CA THR A 62 10.67 -4.49 -8.85
C THR A 62 11.18 -4.91 -10.23
N LYS A 63 12.05 -4.08 -10.79
CA LYS A 63 12.80 -4.44 -12.00
C LYS A 63 13.81 -5.51 -11.57
N LEU A 64 13.53 -6.80 -11.85
CA LEU A 64 14.58 -7.81 -11.90
C LEU A 64 15.53 -7.34 -13.01
N PHE A 65 16.78 -7.05 -12.65
CA PHE A 65 17.82 -6.68 -13.61
C PHE A 65 17.95 -7.74 -14.70
#